data_AF-A0AA39MGB2-F1
#
_entry.id   AF-A0AA39MGB2-F1
#
_cell.length_a   1.000
_cell.length_b   1.000
_cell.length_c   1.000
_cell.angle_alpha   90.00
_cell.angle_beta   90.00
_cell.angle_gamma   90.00
#
_symmetry.space_group_name_H-M   'P 1'
#
loop_
_entity.id
_entity.type
_entity.pdbx_description
1 polymer ?
#
loop_
_entity_poly.entity_id
_entity_poly.type
_entity_poly.pdbx_seq_one_letter_code
_entity_poly.pdbx_strand_id
1 'polypeptide(L)'
;MLTPLGHGYPLWLPDPPSNHPLGGTQIGDLGYLDNEGGFVYLFNVCKAADDPVNLTRTPPDFVRLTGIDDIADTLTRTLFENDKEIHAVAEETKSIGADVSVQASCVVFLVPAALGSRFQFTSASTQAALLVLPDGATSHTCAKPGMFEDYATIYAHSWYKYFIGPGQRRQIPNGMLYLVTGCSKCRTWANA
;
A
#
# COMPACT_ATOMS: atom_id res chain seq x y z
N MET A 1 0.91 4.52 -12.15
CA MET A 1 0.22 3.74 -11.07
C MET A 1 0.93 2.39 -10.94
N LEU A 2 1.24 1.87 -9.74
CA LEU A 2 1.94 0.57 -9.56
C LEU A 2 1.03 -0.66 -9.65
N THR A 3 -0.28 -0.46 -9.56
CA THR A 3 -1.32 -1.52 -9.69
C THR A 3 -1.30 -2.28 -11.03
N PRO A 4 -1.04 -1.67 -12.21
CA PRO A 4 -0.94 -2.40 -13.47
C PRO A 4 0.26 -3.35 -13.50
N LEU A 5 1.28 -3.12 -12.67
CA LEU A 5 2.47 -3.97 -12.56
C LEU A 5 2.31 -5.09 -11.51
N GLY A 6 1.16 -5.17 -10.83
CA GLY A 6 0.90 -6.20 -9.82
C GLY A 6 1.71 -6.01 -8.53
N HIS A 7 2.26 -4.81 -8.27
CA HIS A 7 3.09 -4.53 -7.09
C HIS A 7 2.29 -4.03 -5.87
N GLY A 8 0.97 -4.24 -5.87
CA GLY A 8 0.07 -3.81 -4.81
C GLY A 8 -0.48 -2.39 -5.01
N TYR A 9 -1.06 -1.84 -3.95
CA TYR A 9 -1.69 -0.52 -3.97
C TYR A 9 -0.68 0.56 -3.56
N PRO A 10 -0.38 1.55 -4.42
CA PRO A 10 0.50 2.66 -4.06
C PRO A 10 -0.20 3.60 -3.07
N LEU A 11 0.46 3.91 -1.95
CA LEU A 11 -0.01 4.93 -1.00
C LEU A 11 0.41 6.32 -1.48
N TRP A 12 -0.45 7.32 -1.27
CA TRP A 12 -0.10 8.72 -1.52
C TRP A 12 0.86 9.24 -0.45
N LEU A 13 0.58 8.89 0.82
CA LEU A 13 1.47 9.12 1.95
C LEU A 13 2.05 7.77 2.39
N PRO A 14 3.29 7.43 1.97
CA PRO A 14 3.90 6.14 2.27
C PRO A 14 4.60 6.13 3.65
N ASP A 15 4.59 7.25 4.38
CA ASP A 15 5.11 7.30 5.73
C ASP A 15 4.37 6.28 6.63
N PRO A 16 5.08 5.67 7.59
CA PRO A 16 4.45 4.75 8.52
C PRO A 16 3.22 5.38 9.19
N PRO A 17 2.13 4.61 9.38
CA PRO A 17 0.94 5.14 10.03
C PRO A 17 1.30 5.63 11.42
N SER A 18 1.02 6.90 11.71
CA SER A 18 1.31 7.49 13.01
C SER A 18 0.59 6.77 14.16
N ASN A 19 -0.51 6.09 13.86
CA ASN A 19 -1.32 5.33 14.81
C ASN A 19 -0.98 3.83 14.90
N HIS A 20 0.03 3.35 14.14
CA HIS A 20 0.51 1.98 14.20
C HIS A 20 1.49 1.81 15.38
N PRO A 21 1.24 0.91 16.35
CA PRO A 21 2.04 0.80 17.57
C PRO A 21 3.53 0.46 17.34
N LEU A 22 3.85 -0.24 16.25
CA LEU A 22 5.22 -0.61 15.88
C LEU A 22 5.83 0.30 14.80
N GLY A 23 5.16 1.38 14.40
CA GLY A 23 5.70 2.36 13.46
C GLY A 23 5.95 1.83 12.04
N GLY A 24 5.10 0.94 11.53
CA GLY A 24 5.18 0.49 10.14
C GLY A 24 4.21 -0.62 9.80
N THR A 25 3.65 -0.54 8.60
CA THR A 25 2.73 -1.54 8.06
C THR A 25 3.39 -2.92 7.96
N GLN A 26 2.61 -3.96 8.24
CA GLN A 26 3.00 -5.36 8.22
C GLN A 26 1.88 -6.25 7.69
N ILE A 27 2.23 -7.48 7.36
CA ILE A 27 1.25 -8.49 6.93
C ILE A 27 0.23 -8.71 8.05
N GLY A 28 -1.04 -8.80 7.67
CA GLY A 28 -2.18 -8.96 8.55
C GLY A 28 -2.77 -7.66 9.09
N ASP A 29 -2.17 -6.51 8.83
CA ASP A 29 -2.78 -5.24 9.22
C ASP A 29 -4.08 -5.01 8.43
N LEU A 30 -5.15 -4.71 9.16
CA LEU A 30 -6.38 -4.17 8.63
C LEU A 30 -6.37 -2.65 8.81
N GLY A 31 -6.73 -1.92 7.76
CA GLY A 31 -6.82 -0.48 7.81
C GLY A 31 -7.71 0.10 6.71
N TYR A 32 -7.68 1.41 6.59
CA TYR A 32 -8.33 2.15 5.51
C TYR A 32 -7.44 3.31 5.07
N LEU A 33 -7.73 3.90 3.91
CA LEU A 33 -7.05 5.12 3.47
C LEU A 33 -7.85 6.35 3.90
N ASP A 34 -7.19 7.32 4.52
CA ASP A 34 -7.81 8.61 4.81
C ASP A 34 -7.87 9.50 3.56
N ASN A 35 -8.45 10.70 3.72
CA ASN A 35 -8.62 11.66 2.63
C ASN A 35 -7.29 12.23 2.11
N GLU A 36 -6.21 12.08 2.88
CA GLU A 36 -4.87 12.49 2.49
C GLU A 36 -4.12 11.32 1.82
N GLY A 37 -4.73 10.14 1.73
CA GLY A 37 -4.17 8.94 1.12
C GLY A 37 -3.11 8.25 1.98
N GLY A 38 -3.12 8.51 3.29
CA GLY A 38 -2.36 7.79 4.29
C GLY A 38 -3.10 6.53 4.76
N PHE A 39 -2.35 5.48 5.07
CA PHE A 39 -2.92 4.27 5.65
C PHE A 39 -3.20 4.48 7.14
N VAL A 40 -4.44 4.29 7.57
CA VAL A 40 -4.86 4.34 8.97
C VAL A 40 -5.01 2.92 9.50
N TYR A 41 -4.15 2.57 10.45
CA TYR A 41 -4.15 1.25 11.08
C TYR A 41 -5.37 1.05 12.00
N LEU A 42 -6.03 -0.11 11.90
CA LEU A 42 -7.11 -0.51 12.80
C LEU A 42 -6.61 -1.56 13.79
N PHE A 43 -6.34 -2.78 13.33
CA PHE A 43 -5.80 -3.90 14.11
C PHE A 43 -5.11 -4.90 13.16
N ASN A 44 -4.36 -5.87 13.69
CA ASN A 44 -3.72 -6.94 12.94
C ASN A 44 -4.45 -8.28 13.14
N VAL A 45 -4.90 -8.90 12.05
CA VAL A 45 -5.71 -10.14 12.10
C VAL A 45 -4.93 -11.37 12.57
N CYS A 46 -3.60 -11.35 12.42
CA CYS A 46 -2.70 -12.46 12.78
C CYS A 46 -2.25 -12.42 14.25
N LYS A 47 -2.52 -11.31 14.96
CA LYS A 47 -2.18 -11.14 16.38
C LYS A 47 -3.41 -11.38 17.26
N ALA A 48 -3.17 -11.77 18.52
CA ALA A 48 -4.25 -12.00 19.48
C ALA A 48 -4.92 -10.67 19.89
N ALA A 49 -6.13 -10.72 20.48
CA ALA A 49 -6.85 -9.52 20.88
C ALA A 49 -6.16 -8.75 22.03
N ASP A 50 -5.43 -9.47 22.86
CA ASP A 50 -4.64 -8.98 24.00
C ASP A 50 -3.20 -8.62 23.62
N ASP A 51 -2.79 -8.84 22.37
CA ASP A 51 -1.50 -8.39 21.86
C ASP A 51 -1.42 -6.85 21.91
N PRO A 52 -0.28 -6.26 22.30
CA PRO A 52 -0.11 -4.81 22.33
C PRO A 52 -0.52 -4.07 21.04
N VAL A 53 -0.39 -4.70 19.86
CA VAL A 53 -0.78 -4.06 18.59
C VAL A 53 -2.30 -4.03 18.38
N ASN A 54 -3.04 -4.90 19.07
CA ASN A 54 -4.49 -5.08 18.94
C ASN A 54 -5.29 -4.61 20.14
N LEU A 55 -4.61 -4.37 21.27
CA LEU A 55 -5.24 -4.01 22.53
C LEU A 55 -6.23 -2.85 22.33
N THR A 56 -7.49 -3.06 22.71
CA THR A 56 -8.62 -2.11 22.58
C THR A 56 -9.07 -1.74 21.16
N ARG A 57 -8.56 -2.42 20.13
CA ARG A 57 -8.81 -2.06 18.72
C ARG A 57 -9.71 -3.05 17.97
N THR A 58 -9.78 -4.29 18.43
CA THR A 58 -10.51 -5.35 17.72
C THR A 58 -12.03 -5.25 17.92
N PRO A 59 -12.83 -5.71 16.95
CA PRO A 59 -14.25 -5.96 17.14
C PRO A 59 -14.55 -6.98 18.27
N PRO A 60 -15.74 -6.95 18.90
CA PRO A 60 -16.10 -7.89 19.97
C PRO A 60 -16.14 -9.36 19.54
N ASP A 61 -16.43 -9.62 18.26
CA ASP A 61 -16.49 -10.95 17.65
C ASP A 61 -15.18 -11.36 16.96
N PHE A 62 -14.08 -10.67 17.28
CA PHE A 62 -12.78 -10.94 16.68
C PHE A 62 -12.29 -12.36 16.95
N VAL A 63 -11.96 -13.07 15.88
CA VAL A 63 -11.31 -14.38 15.91
C VAL A 63 -9.96 -14.25 15.21
N ARG A 64 -8.86 -14.53 15.90
CA ARG A 64 -7.51 -14.45 15.32
C ARG A 64 -7.38 -15.39 14.11
N LEU A 65 -6.77 -14.90 13.02
CA LEU A 65 -6.32 -15.74 11.91
C LEU A 65 -5.08 -16.55 12.35
N THR A 66 -5.21 -17.87 12.34
CA THR A 66 -4.15 -18.83 12.71
C THR A 66 -3.66 -19.63 11.49
N GLY A 67 -2.51 -20.29 11.61
CA GLY A 67 -1.94 -21.11 10.53
C GLY A 67 -1.04 -20.35 9.55
N ILE A 68 -0.76 -19.09 9.87
CA ILE A 68 0.25 -18.24 9.22
C ILE A 68 1.36 -18.01 10.23
N ASP A 69 2.56 -18.48 9.90
CA ASP A 69 3.77 -18.21 10.66
C ASP A 69 4.46 -16.97 10.09
N ASP A 70 4.65 -15.94 10.92
CA ASP A 70 5.21 -14.65 10.48
C ASP A 70 6.58 -14.79 9.80
N ILE A 71 7.38 -15.79 10.16
CA ILE A 71 8.71 -16.01 9.60
C ILE A 71 8.65 -16.99 8.44
N ALA A 72 8.05 -18.17 8.66
CA ALA A 72 8.08 -19.24 7.67
C ALA A 72 7.16 -18.98 6.46
N ASP A 73 6.08 -18.22 6.66
CA ASP A 73 5.12 -17.89 5.60
C ASP A 73 5.34 -16.49 5.01
N THR A 74 6.39 -15.77 5.42
CA THR A 74 6.77 -14.50 4.79
C THR A 74 7.87 -14.71 3.77
N LEU A 75 7.53 -14.51 2.49
CA LEU A 75 8.48 -14.47 1.39
C LEU A 75 9.12 -13.09 1.33
N THR A 76 10.43 -13.04 1.55
CA THR A 76 11.21 -11.81 1.42
C THR A 76 11.93 -11.79 0.09
N ARG A 77 11.70 -10.75 -0.71
CA ARG A 77 12.35 -10.55 -2.01
C ARG A 77 12.88 -9.12 -2.12
N THR A 78 14.14 -8.98 -2.52
CA THR A 78 14.65 -7.69 -3.02
C THR A 78 13.93 -7.38 -4.32
N LEU A 79 13.01 -6.41 -4.31
CA LEU A 79 12.29 -6.03 -5.53
C LEU A 79 13.14 -5.11 -6.41
N PHE A 80 13.97 -4.28 -5.79
CA PHE A 80 14.78 -3.29 -6.47
C PHE A 80 16.17 -3.26 -5.85
N GLU A 81 17.18 -3.50 -6.69
CA GLU A 81 18.58 -3.26 -6.36
C GLU A 81 18.82 -1.74 -6.24
N ASN A 82 19.89 -1.33 -5.57
CA ASN A 82 20.26 0.07 -5.42
C ASN A 82 20.25 0.80 -6.77
N ASP A 83 19.86 2.08 -6.78
CA ASP A 83 19.83 2.95 -7.96
C ASP A 83 18.90 2.51 -9.11
N LYS A 84 17.96 1.59 -8.87
CA LYS A 84 17.01 1.14 -9.91
C LYS A 84 15.78 2.05 -9.99
N GLU A 85 15.60 2.68 -11.15
CA GLU A 85 14.47 3.56 -11.46
C GLU A 85 13.20 2.74 -11.78
N ILE A 86 12.05 3.16 -11.22
CA ILE A 86 10.74 2.55 -11.51
C ILE A 86 9.87 3.57 -12.22
N HIS A 87 9.55 3.29 -13.48
CA HIS A 87 8.58 4.09 -14.24
C HIS A 87 7.22 3.41 -14.18
N ALA A 88 6.23 4.10 -13.61
CA ALA A 88 4.85 3.65 -13.59
C ALA A 88 3.97 4.63 -14.38
N VAL A 89 4.05 4.58 -15.71
CA VAL A 89 3.25 5.43 -16.61
C VAL A 89 1.79 4.97 -16.57
N ALA A 90 0.86 5.90 -16.35
CA ALA A 90 -0.55 5.64 -16.64
C ALA A 90 -0.73 5.77 -18.16
N GLU A 91 -1.01 4.67 -18.86
CA GLU A 91 -1.47 4.76 -20.25
C GLU A 91 -2.92 5.23 -20.24
N GLU A 92 -3.17 6.49 -20.63
CA GLU A 92 -4.48 6.85 -21.17
C GLU A 92 -4.63 6.13 -22.51
N THR A 93 -5.42 5.06 -22.57
CA THR A 93 -5.87 4.48 -23.84
C THR A 93 -6.89 5.44 -24.46
N LYS A 94 -6.43 6.47 -25.17
CA LYS A 94 -7.29 7.26 -26.05
C LYS A 94 -7.45 6.51 -27.37
N SER A 95 -8.62 5.90 -27.57
CA SER A 95 -9.02 5.43 -28.90
C SER A 95 -9.26 6.65 -29.80
N ILE A 96 -8.27 7.02 -30.60
CA ILE A 96 -8.41 8.10 -31.58
C ILE A 96 -8.65 7.46 -32.94
N GLY A 97 -9.87 7.62 -33.45
CA GLY A 97 -10.16 7.42 -34.87
C GLY A 97 -9.46 8.50 -35.70
N ALA A 98 -8.79 8.06 -36.76
CA ALA A 98 -8.25 8.80 -37.91
C ALA A 98 -7.77 10.25 -37.69
N ASP A 99 -6.44 10.39 -37.75
CA ASP A 99 -5.66 11.56 -38.17
C ASP A 99 -5.73 12.83 -37.30
N VAL A 100 -5.04 12.80 -36.16
CA VAL A 100 -4.60 13.99 -35.43
C VAL A 100 -3.13 13.82 -35.05
N SER A 101 -2.26 14.69 -35.56
CA SER A 101 -0.87 14.78 -35.09
C SER A 101 -0.85 15.41 -33.70
N VAL A 102 -0.67 14.58 -32.67
CA VAL A 102 -0.53 15.05 -31.29
C VAL A 102 0.92 15.48 -31.06
N GLN A 103 1.14 16.77 -30.83
CA GLN A 103 2.42 17.27 -30.34
C GLN A 103 2.63 16.76 -28.92
N ALA A 104 3.52 15.77 -28.75
CA ALA A 104 3.85 15.21 -27.44
C ALA A 104 4.42 16.31 -26.55
N SER A 105 3.68 16.67 -25.50
CA SER A 105 4.15 17.61 -24.48
C SER A 105 5.05 16.84 -23.51
N CYS A 106 6.36 17.08 -23.56
CA CYS A 106 7.32 16.50 -22.63
C CYS A 106 7.31 17.25 -21.30
N VAL A 107 7.03 16.56 -20.20
CA VAL A 107 7.17 17.10 -18.84
C VAL A 107 8.49 16.60 -18.25
N VAL A 108 9.32 17.51 -17.74
CA VAL A 108 10.57 17.18 -17.04
C VAL A 108 10.34 17.19 -15.53
N PHE A 109 10.62 16.08 -14.86
CA PHE A 109 10.56 15.96 -13.39
C PHE A 109 11.97 15.97 -12.81
N LEU A 110 12.17 16.73 -11.73
CA LEU A 110 13.41 16.76 -10.94
C LEU A 110 13.10 16.20 -9.56
N VAL A 111 13.69 15.06 -9.21
CA VAL A 111 13.52 14.45 -7.89
C VAL A 111 14.82 14.61 -7.10
N PRO A 112 14.81 15.33 -5.96
CA PRO A 112 15.95 15.36 -5.06
C PRO A 112 16.13 13.99 -4.40
N ALA A 113 17.29 13.35 -4.57
CA ALA A 113 17.65 12.20 -3.76
C ALA A 113 18.30 12.63 -2.44
N ALA A 114 18.15 11.83 -1.39
CA ALA A 114 18.71 12.09 -0.05
C ALA A 114 20.26 12.18 -0.01
N LEU A 115 20.95 11.83 -1.11
CA LEU A 115 22.41 11.76 -1.23
C LEU A 115 22.99 12.71 -2.30
N GLY A 116 22.28 13.78 -2.67
CA GLY A 116 22.82 14.83 -3.56
C GLY A 116 22.84 14.46 -5.06
N SER A 117 22.40 13.26 -5.42
CA SER A 117 22.06 12.92 -6.81
C SER A 117 20.72 13.57 -7.20
N ARG A 118 20.68 14.14 -8.41
CA ARG A 118 19.45 14.65 -9.04
C ARG A 118 19.06 13.68 -10.14
N PHE A 119 17.87 13.12 -10.05
CA PHE A 119 17.31 12.34 -11.14
C PHE A 119 16.47 13.24 -12.04
N GLN A 120 16.66 13.12 -13.36
CA GLN A 120 15.92 13.86 -14.37
C GLN A 120 15.10 12.89 -15.20
N PHE A 121 13.80 13.11 -15.25
CA PHE A 121 12.87 12.25 -15.99
C PHE A 121 12.11 13.04 -17.03
N THR A 122 11.82 12.41 -18.17
CA THR A 122 10.99 13.01 -19.22
C THR A 122 9.79 12.09 -19.48
N SER A 123 8.58 12.63 -19.38
CA SER A 123 7.33 11.91 -19.71
C SER A 123 6.65 12.56 -20.90
N ALA A 124 6.16 11.74 -21.84
CA ALA A 124 5.31 12.18 -22.95
C ALA A 124 3.83 12.32 -22.56
N SER A 125 3.45 11.89 -21.36
CA SER A 125 2.11 12.04 -20.78
C SER A 125 2.05 13.25 -19.84
N THR A 126 0.93 13.96 -19.86
CA THR A 126 0.60 15.05 -18.93
C THR A 126 0.29 14.56 -17.51
N GLN A 127 0.10 13.25 -17.33
CA GLN A 127 -0.09 12.61 -16.04
C GLN A 127 0.88 11.43 -15.91
N ALA A 128 1.85 11.57 -15.03
CA ALA A 128 2.78 10.52 -14.64
C ALA A 128 2.93 10.56 -13.11
N ALA A 129 3.19 9.40 -12.52
CA ALA A 129 3.60 9.31 -11.12
C ALA A 129 4.95 8.60 -11.10
N LEU A 130 5.93 9.25 -10.49
CA LEU A 130 7.28 8.72 -10.38
C LEU A 130 7.58 8.37 -8.92
N LEU A 131 8.12 7.17 -8.69
CA LEU A 131 8.61 6.74 -7.39
C LEU A 131 10.09 6.39 -7.54
N VAL A 132 10.94 7.12 -6.82
CA VAL A 132 12.39 6.88 -6.77
C VAL A 132 12.71 6.21 -5.44
N LEU A 133 13.45 5.09 -5.49
CA LEU A 133 13.87 4.30 -4.33
C LEU A 133 15.40 4.16 -4.35
N PRO A 134 16.15 5.19 -3.89
CA PRO A 134 17.62 5.20 -4.02
C PRO A 134 18.30 3.98 -3.38
N ASP A 135 17.85 3.60 -2.19
CA ASP A 135 18.34 2.42 -1.47
C ASP A 135 17.62 1.11 -1.85
N GLY A 136 16.84 1.14 -2.94
CA GLY A 136 15.96 0.05 -3.34
C GLY A 136 14.79 -0.19 -2.38
N ALA A 137 14.13 -1.33 -2.55
CA ALA A 137 13.12 -1.80 -1.60
C ALA A 137 13.12 -3.32 -1.46
N THR A 138 12.80 -3.74 -0.25
CA THR A 138 12.55 -5.13 0.11
C THR A 138 11.06 -5.35 0.21
N SER A 139 10.55 -6.38 -0.45
CA SER A 139 9.15 -6.80 -0.33
C SER A 139 9.02 -7.99 0.56
N HIS A 140 7.96 -7.98 1.35
CA HIS A 140 7.52 -9.04 2.22
C HIS A 140 6.11 -9.40 1.77
N THR A 141 5.91 -10.62 1.27
CA THR A 141 4.59 -11.12 0.87
C THR A 141 4.27 -12.40 1.60
N CYS A 142 3.00 -12.61 1.95
CA CYS A 142 2.60 -13.88 2.51
C CYS A 142 2.62 -14.97 1.41
N ALA A 143 3.13 -16.15 1.74
CA ALA A 143 3.11 -17.34 0.89
C ALA A 143 1.69 -17.92 0.73
N LYS A 144 0.76 -17.60 1.64
CA LYS A 144 -0.61 -18.12 1.69
C LYS A 144 -1.66 -17.00 1.64
N PRO A 145 -1.67 -16.14 0.60
CA PRO A 145 -2.58 -14.99 0.54
C PRO A 145 -4.06 -15.41 0.54
N GLY A 146 -4.39 -16.60 0.02
CA GLY A 146 -5.77 -17.13 0.03
C GLY A 146 -6.37 -17.29 1.44
N MET A 147 -5.54 -17.54 2.47
CA MET A 147 -6.04 -17.60 3.84
C MET A 147 -6.58 -16.25 4.34
N PHE A 148 -6.00 -15.13 3.88
CA PHE A 148 -6.50 -13.80 4.19
C PHE A 148 -7.79 -13.49 3.43
N GLU A 149 -7.92 -13.97 2.19
CA GLU A 149 -9.13 -13.81 1.39
C GLU A 149 -10.30 -14.59 1.98
N ASP A 150 -10.11 -15.86 2.32
CA ASP A 150 -11.10 -16.68 3.01
C ASP A 150 -11.55 -16.03 4.33
N TYR A 151 -10.58 -15.56 5.11
CA TYR A 151 -10.83 -14.89 6.37
C TYR A 151 -11.58 -13.57 6.20
N ALA A 152 -11.17 -12.73 5.24
CA ALA A 152 -11.88 -11.49 4.92
C ALA A 152 -13.31 -11.75 4.44
N THR A 153 -13.54 -12.80 3.66
CA THR A 153 -14.88 -13.17 3.17
C THR A 153 -15.85 -13.46 4.31
N ILE A 154 -15.36 -14.04 5.40
CA ILE A 154 -16.16 -14.38 6.58
C ILE A 154 -16.43 -13.13 7.45
N TYR A 155 -15.41 -12.28 7.68
CA TYR A 155 -15.46 -11.28 8.74
C TYR A 155 -15.55 -9.82 8.27
N ALA A 156 -15.27 -9.51 6.99
CA ALA A 156 -15.19 -8.12 6.50
C ALA A 156 -16.47 -7.32 6.75
N HIS A 157 -17.64 -7.96 6.62
CA HIS A 157 -18.93 -7.31 6.90
C HIS A 157 -19.06 -6.91 8.37
N SER A 158 -18.59 -7.75 9.29
CA SER A 158 -18.61 -7.45 10.72
C SER A 158 -17.67 -6.30 11.06
N TRP A 159 -16.45 -6.31 10.51
CA TRP A 159 -15.48 -5.23 10.70
C TRP A 159 -16.04 -3.89 10.21
N TYR A 160 -16.61 -3.87 9.01
CA TYR A 160 -17.20 -2.67 8.44
C TYR A 160 -18.31 -2.09 9.33
N LYS A 161 -19.23 -2.95 9.79
CA LYS A 161 -20.29 -2.56 10.74
C LYS A 161 -19.74 -2.05 12.07
N TYR A 162 -18.70 -2.68 12.61
CA TYR A 162 -18.10 -2.28 13.88
C TYR A 162 -17.49 -0.88 13.80
N PHE A 163 -16.68 -0.60 12.78
CA PHE A 163 -15.98 0.69 12.68
C PHE A 163 -16.88 1.86 12.31
N ILE A 164 -17.92 1.63 11.50
CA ILE A 164 -18.87 2.68 11.11
C ILE A 164 -19.99 2.84 12.15
N GLY A 165 -20.23 1.79 12.95
CA GLY A 165 -21.26 1.76 13.97
C GLY A 165 -21.11 2.84 15.06
N PRO A 166 -22.16 3.04 15.87
CA PRO A 166 -22.29 4.18 16.78
C PRO A 166 -21.21 4.28 17.86
N GLY A 167 -20.51 3.17 18.16
CA GLY A 167 -19.41 3.13 19.13
C GLY A 167 -18.09 3.67 18.59
N GLN A 168 -17.78 3.44 17.30
CA GLN A 168 -16.50 3.83 16.69
C GLN A 168 -16.63 5.07 15.79
N ARG A 169 -17.76 5.21 15.09
CA ARG A 169 -18.12 6.38 14.24
C ARG A 169 -17.04 6.77 13.23
N ARG A 170 -16.29 5.80 12.70
CA ARG A 170 -15.30 6.04 11.65
C ARG A 170 -16.02 6.35 10.34
N GLN A 171 -15.46 7.28 9.57
CA GLN A 171 -15.95 7.63 8.24
C GLN A 171 -15.16 6.85 7.17
N ILE A 172 -15.38 5.53 7.13
CA ILE A 172 -14.73 4.65 6.15
C ILE A 172 -15.68 4.48 4.96
N PRO A 173 -15.29 4.86 3.73
CA PRO A 173 -16.13 4.63 2.57
C PRO A 173 -16.30 3.13 2.27
N ASN A 174 -17.41 2.76 1.63
CA ASN A 174 -17.65 1.36 1.28
C ASN A 174 -16.55 0.84 0.34
N GLY A 175 -16.05 -0.37 0.61
CA GLY A 175 -14.96 -0.98 -0.15
C GLY A 175 -13.56 -0.42 0.16
N MET A 176 -13.40 0.43 1.17
CA MET A 176 -12.11 1.03 1.54
C MET A 176 -11.44 0.38 2.76
N LEU A 177 -11.87 -0.83 3.13
CA LEU A 177 -11.08 -1.65 4.06
C LEU A 177 -10.00 -2.40 3.28
N TYR A 178 -8.77 -2.28 3.73
CA TYR A 178 -7.61 -2.92 3.14
C TYR A 178 -7.01 -3.88 4.15
N LEU A 179 -6.90 -5.15 3.75
CA LEU A 179 -6.20 -6.19 4.49
C LEU A 179 -4.84 -6.43 3.84
N VAL A 180 -3.77 -6.17 4.59
CA VAL A 180 -2.40 -6.22 4.08
C VAL A 180 -1.94 -7.67 3.99
N THR A 181 -1.73 -8.18 2.79
CA THR A 181 -1.17 -9.52 2.53
C THR A 181 0.31 -9.47 2.14
N GLY A 182 0.84 -8.26 1.92
CA GLY A 182 2.23 -8.00 1.63
C GLY A 182 2.53 -6.50 1.69
N CYS A 183 3.80 -6.15 1.89
CA CYS A 183 4.25 -4.77 1.92
C CYS A 183 5.67 -4.65 1.34
N SER A 184 6.00 -3.49 0.80
CA SER A 184 7.34 -3.14 0.36
C SER A 184 7.90 -2.06 1.27
N LYS A 185 9.13 -2.24 1.74
CA LYS A 185 9.81 -1.35 2.67
C LYS A 185 11.10 -0.84 2.04
N CYS A 186 11.33 0.45 2.16
CA CYS A 186 12.53 1.15 1.71
C CYS A 186 13.04 2.08 2.82
N ARG A 187 14.32 2.46 2.75
CA ARG A 187 14.93 3.40 3.72
C ARG A 187 14.77 4.85 3.28
N THR A 188 14.87 5.08 1.98
CA THR A 188 14.71 6.39 1.34
C THR A 188 13.77 6.25 0.16
N TRP A 189 12.94 7.26 -0.03
CA TRP A 189 12.01 7.35 -1.15
C TRP A 189 11.78 8.81 -1.50
N ALA A 190 11.36 9.06 -2.74
CA ALA A 190 10.86 10.35 -3.19
C ALA A 190 9.82 10.15 -4.29
N ASN A 191 8.83 11.04 -4.37
CA ASN A 191 7.79 11.04 -5.40
C ASN A 191 7.72 12.40 -6.14
N ALA A 192 7.22 12.37 -7.38
CA ALA A 192 6.95 13.55 -8.20
C ALA A 192 5.83 13.29 -9.22
#